data_AF-A0A7V7BGK3-F1
#
_entry.id   AF-A0A7V7BGK3-F1
#
_cell.length_a   1.000
_cell.length_b   1.000
_cell.length_c   1.000
_cell.angle_alpha   90.00
_cell.angle_beta   90.00
_cell.angle_gamma   90.00
#
_symmetry.space_group_name_H-M   'P 1'
#
loop_
_entity.id
_entity.type
_entity.pdbx_description
1 polymer ?
#
loop_
_entity_poly.entity_id
_entity_poly.type
_entity_poly.pdbx_seq_one_letter_code
_entity_poly.pdbx_strand_id
1 'polypeptide(L)'
;MLLMVKRFTQNKGFTVIELLIVLGFLSVIMLGIFNLFSFVYQTYEQVREESLLLQEANVALIMLGRDIQNAVPTGNQLHGVTVKENGQPVSKGDEIEITLRQSLGQSDEEFQPIQVCYFIDRHKNKLIRQVSNPSGENRIQEMVTVHPTGNDAPFELVGKTVIITLAVGLESRPPKVVQSEFAVRNTRIGGNELND
;
A
#
# COMPACT_ATOMS: atom_id res chain seq x y z
N MET A 1 -62.81 30.14 60.53
CA MET A 1 -61.88 30.78 59.57
C MET A 1 -61.29 29.68 58.72
N LEU A 2 -61.93 29.40 57.58
CA LEU A 2 -61.69 28.23 56.73
C LEU A 2 -60.95 28.72 55.48
N LEU A 3 -59.61 28.62 55.48
CA LEU A 3 -58.80 28.92 54.30
C LEU A 3 -58.89 27.73 53.33
N MET A 4 -59.92 27.76 52.48
CA MET A 4 -60.06 26.87 51.35
C MET A 4 -59.03 27.25 50.28
N VAL A 5 -57.84 26.67 50.36
CA VAL A 5 -56.84 26.71 49.29
C VAL A 5 -57.41 25.93 48.10
N LYS A 6 -58.03 26.65 47.16
CA LYS A 6 -58.35 26.11 45.83
C LYS A 6 -57.05 25.81 45.10
N ARG A 7 -56.55 24.57 45.25
CA ARG A 7 -55.57 24.02 44.31
C ARG A 7 -56.28 23.79 42.98
N PHE A 8 -56.17 24.76 42.08
CA PHE A 8 -56.40 24.51 40.66
C PHE A 8 -55.23 23.68 40.13
N THR A 9 -55.28 22.37 40.36
CA THR A 9 -54.49 21.43 39.55
C THR A 9 -55.14 21.39 38.18
N GLN A 10 -54.79 22.35 37.31
CA GLN A 10 -55.07 22.25 35.88
C GLN A 10 -54.21 21.11 35.33
N ASN A 11 -54.73 19.89 35.37
CA ASN A 11 -54.23 18.80 34.56
C ASN A 11 -54.56 19.12 33.09
N LYS A 12 -53.78 20.01 32.47
CA LYS A 12 -53.79 20.21 31.03
C LYS A 12 -53.19 18.94 30.41
N GLY A 13 -54.06 18.05 29.95
CA GLY A 13 -53.67 16.92 29.13
C GLY A 13 -53.01 17.41 27.85
N PHE A 14 -52.11 16.60 27.31
CA PHE A 14 -51.38 16.89 26.08
C PHE A 14 -52.38 17.01 24.92
N THR A 15 -52.34 18.13 24.20
CA THR A 15 -53.24 18.34 23.07
C THR A 15 -52.75 17.57 21.83
N VAL A 16 -53.67 17.11 20.97
CA VAL A 16 -53.31 16.40 19.72
C VAL A 16 -52.41 17.27 18.83
N ILE A 17 -52.59 18.59 18.86
CA ILE A 17 -51.77 19.52 18.10
C ILE A 17 -50.34 19.62 18.65
N GLU A 18 -50.16 19.64 19.98
CA GLU A 18 -48.81 19.59 20.59
C GLU A 18 -48.10 18.29 20.21
N LEU A 19 -48.81 17.17 20.11
CA LEU A 19 -48.24 15.90 19.66
C LEU A 19 -47.77 15.93 18.21
N LEU A 20 -48.57 16.50 17.31
CA LEU A 20 -48.19 16.64 15.90
C LEU A 20 -46.95 17.53 15.76
N ILE A 21 -46.86 18.61 16.53
CA ILE A 21 -45.70 19.51 16.52
C ILE A 21 -44.45 18.77 17.03
N VAL A 22 -44.54 18.03 18.13
CA VAL A 22 -43.43 17.24 18.67
C VAL A 22 -42.98 16.15 17.68
N LEU A 23 -43.91 15.45 17.03
CA LEU A 23 -43.57 14.46 16.00
C LEU A 23 -42.88 15.10 14.80
N GLY A 24 -43.34 16.28 14.36
CA GLY A 24 -42.69 17.04 13.30
C GLY A 24 -41.25 17.41 13.64
N PHE A 25 -41.02 17.94 14.86
CA PHE A 25 -39.67 18.23 15.35
C PHE A 25 -38.81 16.97 15.44
N LEU A 26 -39.37 15.85 15.93
CA LEU A 26 -38.66 14.58 16.02
C LEU A 26 -38.21 14.09 14.65
N SER A 27 -39.04 14.21 13.61
CA SER A 27 -38.67 13.84 12.25
C SER A 27 -37.52 14.69 11.71
N VAL A 28 -37.53 16.00 11.95
CA VAL A 28 -36.44 16.89 11.53
C VAL A 28 -35.13 16.55 12.25
N ILE A 29 -35.19 16.28 13.55
CA ILE A 29 -34.03 15.88 14.34
C ILE A 29 -33.47 14.54 13.81
N MET A 30 -34.33 13.56 13.55
CA MET A 30 -33.92 12.27 13.01
C MET A 30 -33.24 12.42 11.64
N LEU A 31 -33.77 13.28 10.77
CA LEU A 31 -33.14 13.58 9.48
C LEU A 31 -31.73 14.18 9.65
N GLY A 32 -31.58 15.10 10.61
CA GLY A 32 -30.28 15.68 10.94
C GLY A 32 -29.26 14.64 11.41
N ILE A 33 -29.68 13.75 12.33
CA ILE A 33 -28.84 12.65 12.83
C ILE A 33 -28.46 11.70 11.69
N PHE A 34 -29.43 11.34 10.85
CA PHE A 34 -29.21 10.42 9.73
C PHE A 34 -28.17 10.96 8.75
N ASN A 35 -28.30 12.23 8.34
CA ASN A 35 -27.34 12.86 7.42
C ASN A 35 -25.93 12.93 8.02
N LEU A 36 -25.82 13.29 9.30
CA LEU A 36 -24.54 13.32 10.00
C LEU A 36 -23.91 11.93 10.04
N PHE A 37 -24.69 10.91 10.37
CA PHE A 37 -24.21 9.52 10.42
C PHE A 37 -23.74 9.04 9.04
N SER A 38 -24.52 9.30 7.99
CA SER A 38 -24.13 8.95 6.61
C SER A 38 -22.82 9.62 6.20
N PHE A 39 -22.63 10.90 6.55
CA PHE A 39 -21.40 11.62 6.26
C PHE A 39 -20.18 11.02 6.99
N VAL A 40 -20.33 10.72 8.28
CA VAL A 40 -19.26 10.09 9.09
C VAL A 40 -18.94 8.70 8.54
N TYR A 41 -19.96 7.91 8.21
CA TYR A 41 -19.78 6.56 7.68
C TYR A 41 -19.05 6.55 6.34
N GLN A 42 -19.44 7.41 5.40
CA GLN A 42 -18.75 7.54 4.11
C GLN A 42 -17.29 7.97 4.29
N THR A 43 -17.03 8.91 5.20
CA THR A 43 -15.66 9.35 5.50
C THR A 43 -14.84 8.20 6.09
N TYR A 44 -15.42 7.44 7.01
CA TYR A 44 -14.77 6.29 7.64
C TYR A 44 -14.40 5.22 6.62
N GLU A 45 -15.31 4.82 5.72
CA GLU A 45 -15.01 3.82 4.69
C GLU A 45 -13.91 4.31 3.73
N GLN A 46 -13.93 5.58 3.32
CA GLN A 46 -12.86 6.14 2.47
C GLN A 46 -11.48 6.08 3.16
N VAL A 47 -11.40 6.49 4.43
CA VAL A 47 -10.14 6.44 5.20
C VAL A 47 -9.69 5.00 5.42
N ARG A 48 -10.63 4.08 5.63
CA ARG A 48 -10.36 2.66 5.80
C ARG A 48 -9.79 2.03 4.53
N GLU A 49 -10.39 2.28 3.37
CA GLU A 49 -9.88 1.79 2.08
C GLU A 49 -8.47 2.35 1.79
N GLU A 50 -8.27 3.64 2.03
CA GLU A 50 -6.96 4.29 1.87
C GLU A 50 -5.90 3.67 2.80
N SER A 51 -6.27 3.38 4.06
CA SER A 51 -5.37 2.74 5.02
C SER A 51 -5.00 1.32 4.61
N LEU A 52 -5.93 0.57 4.00
CA LEU A 52 -5.65 -0.79 3.52
C LEU A 52 -4.64 -0.76 2.36
N LEU A 53 -4.81 0.14 1.39
CA LEU A 53 -3.87 0.29 0.28
C LEU A 53 -2.46 0.69 0.75
N LEU A 54 -2.37 1.62 1.71
CA LEU A 54 -1.09 2.01 2.30
C LEU A 54 -0.45 0.85 3.08
N GLN A 55 -1.25 0.04 3.77
CA GLN A 55 -0.73 -1.15 4.45
C GLN A 55 -0.19 -2.18 3.46
N GLU A 56 -0.90 -2.45 2.37
CA GLU A 56 -0.44 -3.33 1.29
C GLU A 56 0.87 -2.83 0.67
N ALA A 57 0.97 -1.51 0.40
CA ALA A 57 2.19 -0.89 -0.11
C ALA A 57 3.38 -1.07 0.82
N ASN A 58 3.18 -0.86 2.13
CA ASN A 58 4.22 -1.05 3.13
C ASN A 58 4.68 -2.51 3.22
N VAL A 59 3.74 -3.46 3.19
CA VAL A 59 4.07 -4.90 3.15
C VAL A 59 4.90 -5.22 1.90
N ALA A 60 4.52 -4.67 0.75
CA ALA A 60 5.25 -4.89 -0.49
C ALA A 60 6.69 -4.33 -0.42
N LEU A 61 6.86 -3.12 0.10
CA LEU A 61 8.18 -2.50 0.30
C LEU A 61 9.03 -3.28 1.31
N ILE A 62 8.44 -3.81 2.39
CA ILE A 62 9.17 -4.65 3.36
C ILE A 62 9.66 -5.93 2.69
N MET A 63 8.81 -6.61 1.90
CA MET A 63 9.20 -7.82 1.18
C MET A 63 10.30 -7.53 0.16
N LEU A 64 10.16 -6.46 -0.62
CA LEU A 64 11.14 -6.04 -1.61
C LEU A 64 12.47 -5.64 -0.95
N GLY A 65 12.42 -4.87 0.14
CA GLY A 65 13.59 -4.52 0.94
C GLY A 65 14.29 -5.74 1.52
N ARG A 66 13.54 -6.73 2.01
CA ARG A 66 14.10 -8.02 2.46
C ARG A 66 14.80 -8.75 1.32
N ASP A 67 14.21 -8.77 0.14
CA ASP A 67 14.83 -9.44 -1.03
C ASP A 67 16.11 -8.70 -1.45
N ILE A 68 16.10 -7.36 -1.53
CA ILE A 68 17.31 -6.55 -1.81
C ILE A 68 18.42 -6.83 -0.79
N GLN A 69 18.09 -6.86 0.50
CA GLN A 69 19.07 -7.07 1.56
C GLN A 69 19.66 -8.48 1.55
N ASN A 70 18.91 -9.47 1.06
CA ASN A 70 19.34 -10.85 0.91
C ASN A 70 19.89 -11.16 -0.50
N ALA A 71 20.07 -10.14 -1.32
CA ALA A 71 20.63 -10.29 -2.65
C ALA A 71 22.06 -10.84 -2.60
N VAL A 72 22.33 -11.78 -3.49
CA VAL A 72 23.64 -12.43 -3.63
C VAL A 72 24.12 -12.32 -5.07
N PRO A 73 25.39 -11.95 -5.30
CA PRO A 73 25.97 -11.97 -6.64
C PRO A 73 26.09 -13.40 -7.17
N THR A 74 25.75 -13.59 -8.44
CA THR A 74 25.86 -14.88 -9.15
C THR A 74 26.81 -14.79 -10.33
N GLY A 75 27.78 -15.71 -10.39
CA GLY A 75 28.73 -15.82 -11.51
C GLY A 75 29.55 -14.54 -11.70
N ASN A 76 29.50 -13.97 -12.90
CA ASN A 76 30.23 -12.75 -13.28
C ASN A 76 29.47 -11.45 -12.96
N GLN A 77 28.24 -11.53 -12.43
CA GLN A 77 27.51 -10.33 -12.03
C GLN A 77 28.09 -9.79 -10.72
N LEU A 78 28.59 -8.56 -10.79
CA LEU A 78 29.14 -7.82 -9.65
C LEU A 78 28.08 -7.51 -8.58
N HIS A 79 26.81 -7.55 -8.95
CA HIS A 79 25.68 -7.12 -8.14
C HIS A 79 24.60 -8.20 -8.13
N GLY A 80 24.05 -8.51 -6.95
CA GLY A 80 22.89 -9.39 -6.82
C GLY A 80 21.56 -8.70 -7.13
N VAL A 81 21.60 -7.43 -7.55
CA VAL A 81 20.46 -6.58 -7.88
C VAL A 81 20.76 -5.85 -9.18
N THR A 82 19.81 -5.87 -10.12
CA THR A 82 19.90 -5.16 -11.39
C THR A 82 18.57 -4.49 -11.69
N VAL A 83 18.58 -3.19 -11.97
CA VAL A 83 17.41 -2.48 -12.48
C VAL A 83 17.40 -2.60 -14.01
N LYS A 84 16.24 -2.88 -14.60
CA LYS A 84 16.08 -3.08 -16.03
C LYS A 84 14.99 -2.20 -16.62
N GLU A 85 15.18 -1.82 -17.87
CA GLU A 85 14.18 -1.22 -18.73
C GLU A 85 14.22 -1.97 -20.06
N ASN A 86 13.06 -2.47 -20.50
CA ASN A 86 12.96 -3.31 -21.71
C ASN A 86 13.96 -4.50 -21.69
N GLY A 87 14.18 -5.09 -20.51
CA GLY A 87 15.10 -6.21 -20.30
C GLY A 87 16.60 -5.85 -20.29
N GLN A 88 16.98 -4.59 -20.52
CA GLN A 88 18.37 -4.13 -20.49
C GLN A 88 18.71 -3.47 -19.14
N PRO A 89 19.93 -3.66 -18.60
CA PRO A 89 20.33 -3.06 -17.33
C PRO A 89 20.49 -1.54 -17.46
N VAL A 90 19.85 -0.80 -16.56
CA VAL A 90 19.83 0.68 -16.54
C VAL A 90 19.87 1.18 -15.10
N SER A 91 20.23 2.45 -14.89
CA SER A 91 20.22 3.07 -13.56
C SER A 91 18.81 3.38 -13.06
N LYS A 92 17.82 3.55 -13.94
CA LYS A 92 16.42 3.82 -13.61
C LYS A 92 15.52 3.06 -14.59
N GLY A 93 14.57 2.28 -14.10
CA GLY A 93 13.78 1.39 -14.94
C GLY A 93 12.49 0.88 -14.31
N ASP A 94 11.74 0.12 -15.10
CA ASP A 94 10.41 -0.42 -14.76
C ASP A 94 10.46 -1.79 -14.10
N GLU A 95 11.63 -2.42 -14.11
CA GLU A 95 11.85 -3.76 -13.57
C GLU A 95 13.07 -3.76 -12.65
N ILE A 96 13.03 -4.60 -11.62
CA ILE A 96 14.19 -4.89 -10.78
C ILE A 96 14.32 -6.40 -10.61
N GLU A 97 15.47 -6.92 -11.01
CA GLU A 97 15.84 -8.32 -10.89
C GLU A 97 16.80 -8.50 -9.71
N ILE A 98 16.48 -9.44 -8.84
CA ILE A 98 17.20 -9.74 -7.62
C ILE A 98 17.53 -11.23 -7.62
N THR A 99 18.79 -11.57 -7.36
CA THR A 99 19.21 -12.96 -7.20
C THR A 99 19.34 -13.28 -5.72
N LEU A 100 18.62 -14.31 -5.26
CA LEU A 100 18.61 -14.75 -3.87
C LEU A 100 19.17 -16.17 -3.75
N ARG A 101 19.61 -16.53 -2.54
CA ARG A 101 19.94 -17.92 -2.19
C ARG A 101 18.72 -18.63 -1.61
N GLN A 102 18.37 -19.78 -2.17
CA GLN A 102 17.39 -20.70 -1.57
C GLN A 102 18.09 -21.94 -1.05
N SER A 103 17.81 -22.31 0.21
CA SER A 103 18.24 -23.60 0.78
C SER A 103 17.29 -24.70 0.31
N LEU A 104 17.85 -25.79 -0.22
CA LEU A 104 17.09 -26.96 -0.69
C LEU A 104 16.82 -28.00 0.43
N GLY A 105 17.31 -27.79 1.65
CA GLY A 105 17.06 -28.65 2.80
C GLY A 105 18.30 -29.38 3.35
N GLN A 106 18.26 -29.60 4.66
CA GLN A 106 19.15 -30.34 5.59
C GLN A 106 20.67 -30.15 5.57
N SER A 107 21.27 -29.53 4.56
CA SER A 107 22.67 -29.10 4.66
C SER A 107 22.83 -27.65 4.19
N ASP A 108 23.53 -26.85 4.99
CA ASP A 108 23.81 -25.43 4.72
C ASP A 108 24.78 -25.21 3.55
N GLU A 109 25.17 -26.28 2.84
CA GLU A 109 26.20 -26.22 1.79
C GLU A 109 25.64 -26.23 0.36
N GLU A 110 24.36 -26.58 0.15
CA GLU A 110 23.76 -26.64 -1.19
C GLU A 110 22.73 -25.51 -1.39
N PHE A 111 23.20 -24.36 -1.88
CA PHE A 111 22.35 -23.24 -2.27
C PHE A 111 22.09 -23.25 -3.76
N GLN A 112 20.82 -23.12 -4.14
CA GLN A 112 20.45 -22.81 -5.53
C GLN A 112 20.07 -21.33 -5.65
N PRO A 113 20.60 -20.62 -6.66
CA PRO A 113 20.20 -19.25 -6.91
C PRO A 113 18.77 -19.24 -7.45
N ILE A 114 17.92 -18.41 -6.86
CA ILE A 114 16.59 -18.09 -7.40
C ILE A 114 16.60 -16.66 -7.90
N GLN A 115 15.87 -16.42 -9.00
CA GLN A 115 15.68 -15.08 -9.53
C GLN A 115 14.32 -14.57 -9.09
N VAL A 116 14.31 -13.35 -8.57
CA VAL A 116 13.09 -12.63 -8.21
C VAL A 116 13.04 -11.36 -9.03
N CYS A 117 12.03 -11.22 -9.88
CA CYS A 117 11.78 -10.02 -10.66
C CYS A 117 10.59 -9.27 -10.07
N TYR A 118 10.75 -7.97 -9.86
CA TYR A 118 9.64 -7.07 -9.55
C TYR A 118 9.42 -6.14 -10.74
N PHE A 119 8.17 -5.96 -11.13
CA PHE A 119 7.80 -5.06 -12.21
C PHE A 119 6.38 -4.54 -12.01
N ILE A 120 6.06 -3.41 -12.63
CA ILE A 120 4.70 -2.87 -12.64
C ILE A 120 3.97 -3.38 -13.88
N ASP A 121 2.93 -4.19 -13.66
CA ASP A 121 1.98 -4.53 -14.71
C ASP A 121 1.05 -3.34 -14.94
N ARG A 122 1.30 -2.61 -16.04
CA ARG A 122 0.52 -1.42 -16.43
C ARG A 122 -0.92 -1.73 -16.83
N HIS A 123 -1.25 -2.98 -17.19
CA HIS A 123 -2.63 -3.36 -17.51
C HIS A 123 -3.46 -3.55 -16.24
N LYS A 124 -2.82 -4.08 -15.20
CA LYS A 124 -3.46 -4.34 -13.90
C LYS A 124 -3.25 -3.21 -12.90
N ASN A 125 -2.34 -2.26 -13.19
CA ASN A 125 -1.86 -1.27 -12.22
C ASN A 125 -1.39 -1.95 -10.94
N LYS A 126 -0.58 -3.01 -11.06
CA LYS A 126 -0.11 -3.79 -9.90
C LYS A 126 1.39 -3.98 -9.92
N LEU A 127 2.01 -3.85 -8.76
CA LEU A 127 3.35 -4.36 -8.51
C LEU A 127 3.27 -5.89 -8.44
N ILE A 128 4.02 -6.55 -9.31
CA ILE A 128 4.12 -8.00 -9.37
C ILE A 128 5.50 -8.41 -8.89
N ARG A 129 5.54 -9.46 -8.07
CA ARG A 129 6.74 -10.20 -7.71
C ARG A 129 6.69 -11.57 -8.38
N GLN A 130 7.63 -11.84 -9.26
CA GLN A 130 7.78 -13.11 -9.95
C GLN A 130 9.04 -13.83 -9.45
N VAL A 131 8.88 -15.04 -8.94
CA VAL A 131 10.00 -15.92 -8.56
C VAL A 131 10.19 -16.96 -9.64
N SER A 132 11.39 -17.04 -10.20
CA SER A 132 11.81 -18.08 -11.12
C SER A 132 12.82 -19.00 -10.43
N ASN A 133 12.49 -20.29 -10.36
CA ASN A 133 13.35 -21.33 -9.82
C ASN A 133 14.14 -22.00 -10.97
N PRO A 134 15.41 -22.44 -10.80
CA PRO A 134 16.12 -23.27 -11.76
C PRO A 134 15.36 -24.51 -12.26
N SER A 135 14.36 -25.01 -11.53
CA SER A 135 13.45 -26.06 -12.01
C SER A 135 12.49 -25.62 -13.13
N GLY A 136 12.48 -24.34 -13.52
CA GLY A 136 11.59 -23.77 -14.53
C GLY A 136 10.20 -23.37 -14.00
N GLU A 137 9.94 -23.54 -12.72
CA GLU A 137 8.69 -23.11 -12.10
C GLU A 137 8.71 -21.59 -11.85
N ASN A 138 7.73 -20.89 -12.41
CA ASN A 138 7.50 -19.48 -12.18
C ASN A 138 6.31 -19.28 -11.23
N ARG A 139 6.56 -18.65 -10.09
CA ARG A 139 5.52 -18.28 -9.12
C ARG A 139 5.30 -16.77 -9.19
N ILE A 140 4.09 -16.37 -9.54
CA ILE A 140 3.69 -14.96 -9.64
C ILE A 140 2.89 -14.59 -8.40
N GLN A 141 3.26 -13.50 -7.76
CA GLN A 141 2.56 -12.91 -6.63
C GLN A 141 2.21 -11.46 -6.96
N GLU A 142 0.90 -11.17 -7.02
CA GLU A 142 0.41 -9.80 -7.07
C GLU A 142 0.55 -9.18 -5.67
N MET A 143 1.17 -7.99 -5.58
CA MET A 143 1.51 -7.40 -4.28
C MET A 143 0.60 -6.24 -3.88
N VAL A 144 0.60 -5.17 -4.67
CA VAL A 144 -0.11 -3.93 -4.34
C VAL A 144 -0.53 -3.22 -5.63
N THR A 145 -1.68 -2.56 -5.58
CA THR A 145 -2.15 -1.70 -6.66
C THR A 145 -1.35 -0.39 -6.67
N VAL A 146 -0.75 -0.07 -7.79
CA VAL A 146 0.12 1.09 -8.01
C VAL A 146 -0.40 1.90 -9.20
N HIS A 147 -0.46 3.21 -9.02
CA HIS A 147 -0.74 4.14 -10.10
C HIS A 147 0.56 4.46 -10.85
N PRO A 148 0.55 4.49 -12.19
CA PRO A 148 1.71 4.92 -12.94
C PRO A 148 2.04 6.37 -12.59
N THR A 149 3.27 6.62 -12.14
CA THR A 149 3.82 7.93 -11.76
C THR A 149 4.14 8.84 -12.96
N GLY A 150 3.52 8.62 -14.12
CA GLY A 150 3.89 9.28 -15.37
C GLY A 150 5.18 8.69 -15.96
N ASN A 151 6.15 9.54 -16.31
CA ASN A 151 7.43 9.12 -16.91
C ASN A 151 8.49 8.71 -15.88
N ASP A 152 8.19 8.81 -14.59
CA ASP A 152 9.14 8.40 -13.56
C ASP A 152 9.09 6.89 -13.35
N ALA A 153 10.18 6.24 -13.75
CA ALA A 153 10.38 4.82 -13.49
C ALA A 153 10.39 4.53 -11.97
N PRO A 154 9.76 3.43 -11.54
CA PRO A 154 9.53 3.10 -10.13
C PRO A 154 10.78 2.63 -9.40
N PHE A 155 11.82 2.19 -10.11
CA PHE A 155 13.05 1.67 -9.54
C PHE A 155 14.26 2.46 -10.03
N GLU A 156 15.14 2.84 -9.10
CA GLU A 156 16.38 3.54 -9.40
C GLU A 156 17.51 2.93 -8.57
N LEU A 157 18.67 2.69 -9.20
CA LEU A 157 19.88 2.19 -8.57
C LEU A 157 20.93 3.30 -8.57
N VAL A 158 21.17 3.89 -7.40
CA VAL A 158 22.16 4.94 -7.17
C VAL A 158 23.32 4.37 -6.36
N GLY A 159 24.40 3.98 -7.05
CA GLY A 159 25.57 3.35 -6.43
C GLY A 159 25.24 2.02 -5.76
N LYS A 160 25.08 2.02 -4.44
CA LYS A 160 24.72 0.84 -3.63
C LYS A 160 23.32 0.92 -3.02
N THR A 161 22.54 1.91 -3.40
CA THR A 161 21.21 2.15 -2.86
C THR A 161 20.19 1.96 -3.97
N VAL A 162 19.17 1.16 -3.69
CA VAL A 162 17.98 1.07 -4.52
C VAL A 162 16.94 2.01 -3.95
N ILE A 163 16.48 2.94 -4.77
CA ILE A 163 15.37 3.84 -4.48
C ILE A 163 14.13 3.29 -5.17
N ILE A 164 13.03 3.19 -4.44
CA ILE A 164 11.77 2.66 -4.92
C ILE A 164 10.70 3.70 -4.69
N THR A 165 9.98 4.06 -5.76
CA THR A 165 8.95 5.08 -5.74
C THR A 165 7.66 4.48 -6.27
N LEU A 166 6.65 4.36 -5.40
CA LEU A 166 5.34 3.81 -5.74
C LEU A 166 4.27 4.87 -5.48
N ALA A 167 3.42 5.17 -6.47
CA ALA A 167 2.22 5.95 -6.24
C ALA A 167 1.04 5.01 -5.91
N VAL A 168 0.43 5.20 -4.74
CA VAL A 168 -0.64 4.34 -4.23
C VAL A 168 -1.81 5.21 -3.81
N GLY A 169 -3.02 4.86 -4.22
CA GLY A 169 -4.20 5.66 -3.88
C GLY A 169 -5.48 5.10 -4.49
N LEU A 170 -6.60 5.69 -4.08
CA LEU A 170 -7.91 5.44 -4.67
C LEU A 170 -8.05 6.27 -5.95
N GLU A 171 -8.78 5.77 -6.95
CA GLU A 171 -9.06 6.54 -8.19
C GLU A 171 -9.74 7.90 -7.92
N SER A 172 -10.46 8.01 -6.80
CA SER A 172 -11.18 9.21 -6.40
C SER A 172 -10.31 10.30 -5.76
N ARG A 173 -9.01 10.05 -5.53
CA ARG A 173 -8.07 10.98 -4.86
C ARG A 173 -6.71 11.00 -5.56
N PRO A 174 -5.94 12.09 -5.41
CA PRO A 174 -4.56 12.09 -5.88
C PRO A 174 -3.78 10.96 -5.18
N PRO A 175 -2.99 10.16 -5.90
CA PRO A 175 -2.25 9.07 -5.30
C PRO A 175 -1.18 9.61 -4.36
N LYS A 176 -0.96 8.89 -3.26
CA LYS A 176 0.14 9.15 -2.33
C LYS A 176 1.39 8.46 -2.85
N VAL A 177 2.46 9.23 -3.01
CA VAL A 177 3.78 8.69 -3.36
C VAL A 177 4.43 8.15 -2.09
N VAL A 178 4.77 6.86 -2.10
CA VAL A 178 5.52 6.17 -1.07
C VAL A 178 6.91 5.88 -1.64
N GLN A 179 7.93 6.39 -0.97
CA GLN A 179 9.32 6.20 -1.37
C GLN A 179 10.08 5.44 -0.29
N SER A 180 10.98 4.55 -0.69
CA SER A 180 11.86 3.82 0.24
C SER A 180 13.23 3.61 -0.37
N GLU A 181 14.25 3.64 0.49
CA GLU A 181 15.64 3.48 0.11
C GLU A 181 16.24 2.25 0.79
N PHE A 182 16.89 1.40 0.01
CA PHE A 182 17.47 0.15 0.50
C PHE A 182 18.93 0.02 0.10
N ALA A 183 19.81 -0.13 1.10
CA ALA A 183 21.23 -0.38 0.87
C ALA A 183 21.47 -1.86 0.49
N VAL A 184 22.25 -2.09 -0.56
CA VAL A 184 22.64 -3.41 -1.05
C VAL A 184 23.89 -3.89 -0.30
N ARG A 185 23.71 -4.85 0.62
CA ARG A 185 24.77 -5.31 1.56
C ARG A 185 25.92 -6.10 0.91
N ASN A 186 25.73 -6.72 -0.25
CA ASN A 186 26.70 -7.61 -0.88
C ASN A 186 27.15 -7.15 -2.29
N THR A 187 27.59 -5.89 -2.38
CA THR A 187 28.33 -5.42 -3.55
C THR A 187 29.82 -5.58 -3.29
N ARG A 188 30.46 -6.58 -3.92
CA ARG A 188 31.90 -6.48 -4.18
C ARG A 188 32.04 -5.26 -5.09
N ILE A 189 32.65 -4.19 -4.58
CA ILE A 189 33.02 -3.03 -5.39
C ILE A 189 34.10 -3.53 -6.35
N GLY A 190 33.69 -4.00 -7.53
CA GLY A 190 34.58 -4.06 -8.66
C GLY A 190 34.89 -2.61 -9.01
N GLY A 191 36.12 -2.19 -8.71
CA GLY A 191 36.63 -0.90 -9.14
C GLY A 191 36.54 -0.83 -10.65
N ASN A 192 35.55 -0.10 -11.13
CA ASN A 192 35.68 0.81 -12.25
C ASN A 192 34.60 1.85 -12.02
N GLU A 193 35.09 3.01 -11.59
CA GLU A 193 34.41 4.28 -11.75
C GLU A 193 33.77 4.29 -13.14
N LEU A 194 32.46 4.53 -13.18
CA LEU A 194 31.83 5.07 -14.37
C LEU A 194 32.61 6.35 -14.67
N ASN A 195 33.46 6.31 -15.70
CA ASN A 195 34.12 7.49 -16.23
C ASN A 195 33.05 8.47 -16.70
N ASP A 196 32.81 9.49 -15.87
CA ASP A 196 32.47 10.86 -16.28
C ASP A 196 33.58 11.79 -15.79
#